data_AF-A0A3S0C495-F1
#
_entry.id   AF-A0A3S0C495-F1
#
_cell.length_a   1.000
_cell.length_b   1.000
_cell.length_c   1.000
_cell.angle_alpha   90.00
_cell.angle_beta   90.00
_cell.angle_gamma   90.00
#
_symmetry.space_group_name_H-M   'P 1'
#
loop_
_entity.id
_entity.type
_entity.pdbx_description
1 polymer ?
#
loop_
_entity_poly.entity_id
_entity_poly.type
_entity_poly.pdbx_seq_one_letter_code
_entity_poly.pdbx_strand_id
1 'polypeptide(L)'
;MALDPNTWTHKTQEAVNAALTSAREHSNPEATPDHLLAALLRQDDGVVLPVVRKLGIEPLTLRNAADEAVAALPTAYGTDTRPSRELVALFDAADSERRDLTDEYLSTEHLLLALFEADQKRPVADRRFGELSREQLLSALAEVRGSRR
;
A
#
# COMPACT_ATOMS: atom_id res chain seq x y z
N MET A 1 -2.20 -1.86 17.33
CA MET A 1 -2.19 -0.60 18.12
C MET A 1 -3.39 0.24 17.70
N ALA A 2 -3.88 1.23 18.46
CA ALA A 2 -4.90 2.13 17.91
C ALA A 2 -4.25 2.97 16.80
N LEU A 3 -4.80 2.93 15.59
CA LEU A 3 -4.33 3.75 14.47
C LEU A 3 -4.51 5.23 14.86
N ASP A 4 -3.41 5.99 14.95
CA ASP A 4 -3.44 7.43 15.16
C ASP A 4 -3.03 8.15 13.87
N PRO A 5 -3.99 8.66 13.08
CA PRO A 5 -3.71 9.35 11.82
C PRO A 5 -2.84 10.60 11.99
N ASN A 6 -2.73 11.18 13.19
CA ASN A 6 -1.87 12.35 13.43
C ASN A 6 -0.37 12.01 13.32
N THR A 7 -0.04 10.72 13.41
CA THR A 7 1.33 10.21 13.22
C THR A 7 1.64 9.90 11.75
N TRP A 8 0.72 10.19 10.83
CA TRP A 8 0.87 9.89 9.40
C TRP A 8 1.22 11.14 8.60
N THR A 9 2.00 10.96 7.54
CA THR A 9 2.20 12.04 6.57
C THR A 9 0.89 12.36 5.84
N HIS A 10 0.76 13.58 5.30
CA HIS A 10 -0.40 13.95 4.49
C HIS A 10 -0.64 12.98 3.32
N LYS A 11 0.42 12.51 2.66
CA LYS A 11 0.31 11.56 1.54
C LYS A 11 -0.20 10.18 1.97
N THR A 12 0.15 9.74 3.17
CA THR A 12 -0.40 8.53 3.78
C THR A 12 -1.89 8.70 4.08
N GLN A 13 -2.29 9.82 4.68
CA GLN A 13 -3.69 10.11 4.98
C GLN A 13 -4.53 10.16 3.70
N GLU A 14 -4.04 10.83 2.66
CA GLU A 14 -4.66 10.86 1.32
C GLU A 14 -4.87 9.43 0.77
N ALA A 15 -3.83 8.59 0.79
CA ALA A 15 -3.89 7.24 0.25
C ALA A 15 -4.88 6.34 1.00
N VAL A 16 -4.89 6.39 2.35
CA VAL A 16 -5.82 5.60 3.16
C VAL A 16 -7.26 6.08 2.97
N ASN A 17 -7.49 7.39 2.91
CA ASN A 17 -8.82 7.94 2.62
C ASN A 17 -9.31 7.53 1.22
N ALA A 18 -8.43 7.57 0.22
CA ALA A 18 -8.75 7.11 -1.13
C ALA A 18 -9.08 5.60 -1.17
N ALA A 19 -8.36 4.77 -0.41
CA ALA A 19 -8.65 3.35 -0.30
C ALA A 19 -10.04 3.08 0.32
N LEU A 20 -10.39 3.79 1.40
CA LEU A 20 -11.70 3.70 2.04
C LEU A 20 -12.83 4.21 1.13
N THR A 21 -12.59 5.28 0.39
CA THR A 21 -13.55 5.80 -0.59
C THR A 21 -13.75 4.82 -1.74
N SER A 22 -12.68 4.22 -2.27
CA SER A 22 -12.77 3.21 -3.31
C SER A 22 -13.60 2.00 -2.86
N ALA A 23 -13.39 1.52 -1.63
CA ALA A 23 -14.19 0.42 -1.07
C ALA A 23 -15.68 0.78 -0.94
N ARG A 24 -16.01 2.03 -0.55
CA ARG A 24 -17.39 2.53 -0.54
C ARG A 24 -18.01 2.58 -1.94
N GLU A 25 -17.27 3.09 -2.92
CA GLU A 25 -17.73 3.19 -4.32
C GLU A 25 -18.00 1.82 -4.94
N HIS A 26 -17.21 0.81 -4.60
CA HIS A 26 -17.40 -0.58 -5.01
C HIS A 26 -18.45 -1.33 -4.16
N SER A 27 -19.08 -0.68 -3.19
CA SER A 27 -19.98 -1.31 -2.22
C SER A 27 -19.35 -2.49 -1.49
N ASN A 28 -18.03 -2.45 -1.25
CA ASN A 28 -17.34 -3.44 -0.45
C ASN A 28 -17.53 -3.11 1.05
N PRO A 29 -17.92 -4.09 1.88
CA PRO A 29 -18.09 -3.88 3.32
C PRO A 29 -16.77 -3.55 4.02
N GLU A 30 -15.64 -3.97 3.45
CA GLU A 30 -14.32 -3.73 4.01
C GLU A 30 -13.31 -3.23 2.97
N ALA A 31 -12.48 -2.27 3.37
CA ALA A 31 -11.30 -1.88 2.62
C ALA A 31 -10.14 -2.85 2.90
N THR A 32 -9.52 -3.33 1.85
CA THR A 32 -8.45 -4.35 1.87
C THR A 32 -7.09 -3.75 1.53
N PRO A 33 -5.98 -4.48 1.74
CA PRO A 33 -4.68 -4.09 1.20
C PRO A 33 -4.67 -3.78 -0.29
N ASP A 34 -5.54 -4.40 -1.09
CA ASP A 34 -5.64 -4.15 -2.54
C ASP A 34 -6.15 -2.74 -2.84
N HIS A 35 -7.14 -2.25 -2.07
CA HIS A 35 -7.61 -0.87 -2.18
C HIS A 35 -6.50 0.13 -1.87
N LEU A 36 -5.69 -0.16 -0.84
CA LEU A 36 -4.56 0.68 -0.48
C LEU A 36 -3.48 0.69 -1.56
N LEU A 37 -3.12 -0.48 -2.08
CA LEU A 37 -2.14 -0.60 -3.17
C LEU A 37 -2.59 0.18 -4.40
N ALA A 38 -3.85 0.04 -4.82
CA ALA A 38 -4.42 0.77 -5.93
C ALA A 38 -4.40 2.29 -5.69
N ALA A 39 -4.75 2.74 -4.47
CA ALA A 39 -4.71 4.16 -4.10
C ALA A 39 -3.28 4.74 -4.14
N LEU A 40 -2.29 4.03 -3.61
CA LEU A 40 -0.89 4.43 -3.64
C LEU A 40 -0.34 4.54 -5.07
N LEU A 41 -0.74 3.64 -5.97
CA LEU A 41 -0.35 3.64 -7.38
C LEU A 41 -1.06 4.71 -8.22
N ARG A 42 -2.10 5.36 -7.69
CA ARG A 42 -2.82 6.47 -8.33
C ARG A 42 -2.40 7.83 -7.79
N GLN A 43 -1.49 7.88 -6.82
CA GLN A 43 -1.01 9.13 -6.24
C GLN A 43 0.13 9.71 -7.08
N ASP A 44 -0.19 10.64 -7.99
CA ASP A 44 0.75 11.19 -9.00
C ASP A 44 2.04 11.78 -8.40
N ASP A 45 1.94 12.53 -7.30
CA ASP A 45 3.10 13.13 -6.61
C ASP A 45 3.74 12.19 -5.56
N GLY A 46 3.26 10.96 -5.47
CA GLY A 46 3.73 9.94 -4.53
C GLY A 46 5.09 9.36 -4.89
N VAL A 47 5.78 8.76 -3.92
CA VAL A 47 7.05 8.04 -4.11
C VAL A 47 6.85 6.61 -4.62
N VAL A 48 5.65 6.05 -4.51
CA VAL A 48 5.39 4.64 -4.83
C VAL A 48 5.56 4.35 -6.33
N LEU A 49 4.99 5.19 -7.20
CA LEU A 49 5.12 5.04 -8.66
C LEU A 49 6.58 4.99 -9.15
N PRO A 50 7.47 5.95 -8.80
CA PRO A 50 8.86 5.89 -9.24
C PRO A 50 9.63 4.71 -8.63
N VAL A 51 9.32 4.30 -7.39
CA VAL A 51 9.95 3.12 -6.76
C VAL A 51 9.58 1.84 -7.51
N VAL A 52 8.29 1.63 -7.81
CA VAL A 52 7.82 0.46 -8.57
C VAL A 52 8.46 0.41 -9.95
N ARG A 53 8.56 1.54 -10.66
CA ARG A 53 9.29 1.63 -11.94
C ARG A 53 10.76 1.28 -11.80
N LYS A 54 11.42 1.77 -10.74
CA LYS A 54 12.84 1.52 -10.48
C LYS A 54 13.13 0.04 -10.24
N LEU A 55 12.18 -0.68 -9.65
CA LEU A 55 12.23 -2.13 -9.46
C LEU A 55 11.96 -2.94 -10.75
N GLY A 56 11.73 -2.26 -11.88
CA GLY A 56 11.44 -2.92 -13.16
C GLY A 56 10.00 -3.43 -13.28
N ILE A 57 9.12 -3.05 -12.36
CA ILE A 57 7.70 -3.41 -12.40
C ILE A 57 6.95 -2.33 -13.18
N GLU A 58 6.11 -2.74 -14.14
CA GLU A 58 5.21 -1.83 -14.83
C GLU A 58 4.06 -1.41 -13.90
N PRO A 59 3.97 -0.13 -13.48
CA PRO A 59 3.00 0.28 -12.46
C PRO A 59 1.55 0.05 -12.87
N LEU A 60 1.25 0.18 -14.16
CA LEU A 60 -0.09 -0.06 -14.68
C LEU A 60 -0.51 -1.52 -14.48
N THR A 61 0.40 -2.47 -14.72
CA THR A 61 0.14 -3.90 -14.50
C THR A 61 -0.13 -4.19 -13.03
N LEU A 62 0.69 -3.65 -12.13
CA LEU A 62 0.50 -3.83 -10.68
C LEU A 62 -0.81 -3.22 -10.19
N ARG A 63 -1.17 -2.04 -10.71
CA ARG A 63 -2.44 -1.37 -10.38
C ARG A 63 -3.64 -2.18 -10.86
N ASN A 64 -3.61 -2.64 -12.11
CA ASN A 64 -4.70 -3.43 -12.68
C ASN A 64 -4.92 -4.73 -11.90
N ALA A 65 -3.85 -5.40 -11.45
CA ALA A 65 -3.96 -6.59 -10.60
C ALA A 65 -4.59 -6.29 -9.23
N ALA A 66 -4.35 -5.11 -8.66
CA ALA A 66 -5.00 -4.65 -7.44
C ALA A 66 -6.48 -4.32 -7.68
N ASP A 67 -6.78 -3.61 -8.76
CA ASP A 67 -8.16 -3.26 -9.16
C ASP A 67 -9.00 -4.53 -9.45
N GLU A 68 -8.42 -5.54 -10.11
CA GLU A 68 -9.08 -6.84 -10.36
C GLU A 68 -9.40 -7.58 -9.06
N ALA A 69 -8.46 -7.57 -8.11
CA ALA A 69 -8.69 -8.15 -6.79
C ALA A 69 -9.81 -7.42 -6.03
N VAL A 70 -9.86 -6.08 -6.12
CA VAL A 70 -10.96 -5.27 -5.57
C VAL A 70 -12.30 -5.63 -6.21
N ALA A 71 -12.35 -5.73 -7.54
CA ALA A 71 -13.57 -6.06 -8.28
C ALA A 71 -14.11 -7.48 -7.96
N ALA A 72 -13.25 -8.40 -7.51
CA ALA A 72 -13.62 -9.75 -7.11
C ALA A 72 -14.15 -9.85 -5.66
N LEU A 73 -14.07 -8.78 -4.87
CA LEU A 73 -14.54 -8.77 -3.48
C LEU A 73 -16.07 -8.82 -3.40
N PRO A 74 -16.63 -9.38 -2.31
CA PRO A 74 -18.08 -9.37 -2.10
C PRO A 74 -18.61 -7.94 -1.94
N THR A 75 -19.84 -7.73 -2.39
CA THR A 75 -20.56 -6.46 -2.26
C THR A 75 -21.62 -6.56 -1.15
N ALA A 76 -21.75 -5.53 -0.34
CA ALA A 76 -22.79 -5.40 0.68
C ALA A 76 -23.32 -3.96 0.71
N TYR A 77 -24.63 -3.81 0.53
CA TYR A 77 -25.30 -2.51 0.54
C TYR A 77 -25.76 -2.13 1.95
N GLY A 78 -25.67 -0.84 2.29
CA GLY A 78 -26.20 -0.30 3.55
C GLY A 78 -25.34 -0.55 4.79
N THR A 79 -24.09 -1.00 4.62
CA THR A 79 -23.10 -1.14 5.69
C THR A 79 -22.02 -0.08 5.56
N ASP A 80 -21.61 0.52 6.68
CA ASP A 80 -20.45 1.40 6.69
C ASP A 80 -19.18 0.60 6.38
N THR A 81 -18.46 1.04 5.34
CA THR A 81 -17.17 0.46 4.99
C THR A 81 -16.15 0.73 6.08
N ARG A 82 -15.45 -0.32 6.51
CA ARG A 82 -14.39 -0.27 7.53
C ARG A 82 -13.09 -0.88 7.00
N PRO A 83 -11.92 -0.62 7.59
CA PRO A 83 -10.73 -1.41 7.29
C PRO A 83 -10.94 -2.90 7.62
N SER A 84 -10.54 -3.78 6.72
CA SER A 84 -10.42 -5.22 6.98
C SER A 84 -9.36 -5.48 8.05
N ARG A 85 -9.42 -6.66 8.68
CA ARG A 85 -8.40 -7.07 9.65
C ARG A 85 -7.00 -7.13 9.03
N GLU A 86 -6.90 -7.59 7.78
CA GLU A 86 -5.66 -7.66 7.03
C GLU A 86 -5.08 -6.27 6.75
N LEU A 87 -5.93 -5.28 6.44
CA LEU A 87 -5.49 -3.89 6.27
C LEU A 87 -5.02 -3.26 7.60
N VAL A 88 -5.70 -3.55 8.71
CA VAL A 88 -5.26 -3.09 10.05
C VAL A 88 -3.90 -3.70 10.41
N ALA A 89 -3.71 -5.00 10.19
CA ALA A 89 -2.43 -5.66 10.43
C ALA A 89 -1.30 -5.09 9.54
N LEU A 90 -1.64 -4.68 8.31
CA LEU A 90 -0.69 -4.02 7.42
C LEU A 90 -0.26 -2.66 7.93
N PHE A 91 -1.17 -1.88 8.52
CA PHE A 91 -0.81 -0.61 9.16
C PHE A 91 0.09 -0.81 10.39
N ASP A 92 -0.17 -1.82 11.21
CA ASP A 92 0.71 -2.16 12.33
C ASP A 92 2.12 -2.56 11.83
N ALA A 93 2.20 -3.33 10.73
CA ALA A 93 3.48 -3.68 10.11
C ALA A 93 4.20 -2.45 9.51
N ALA A 94 3.48 -1.53 8.89
CA ALA A 94 4.04 -0.28 8.39
C ALA A 94 4.55 0.62 9.54
N ASP A 95 3.89 0.62 10.70
CA ASP A 95 4.41 1.35 11.86
C ASP A 95 5.69 0.70 12.43
N SER A 96 5.82 -0.63 12.37
CA SER A 96 7.09 -1.30 12.68
C SER A 96 8.20 -0.85 11.73
N GLU A 97 7.95 -0.84 10.41
CA GLU A 97 8.92 -0.34 9.41
C GLU A 97 9.32 1.11 9.68
N ARG A 98 8.36 1.97 10.04
CA ARG A 98 8.63 3.36 10.42
C ARG A 98 9.62 3.46 11.59
N ARG A 99 9.41 2.66 12.64
CA ARG A 99 10.30 2.65 13.80
C ARG A 99 11.68 2.12 13.45
N ASP A 100 11.76 1.07 12.65
CA ASP A 100 13.01 0.44 12.21
C ASP A 100 13.84 1.39 11.33
N LEU A 101 13.16 2.17 10.48
CA LEU A 101 13.78 3.24 9.68
C LEU A 101 13.99 4.54 10.46
N THR A 102 13.60 4.58 11.74
CA THR A 102 13.72 5.73 12.65
C THR A 102 12.97 6.99 12.18
N ASP A 103 11.94 6.82 11.34
CA ASP A 103 11.15 7.91 10.79
C ASP A 103 10.10 8.39 11.83
N GLU A 104 9.91 9.71 11.93
CA GLU A 104 8.96 10.30 12.88
C GLU A 104 7.50 10.03 12.49
N TYR A 105 7.20 10.07 11.20
CA TYR A 105 5.86 9.92 10.65
C TYR A 105 5.73 8.70 9.75
N LEU A 106 4.56 8.06 9.78
CA LEU A 106 4.23 6.94 8.88
C LEU A 106 4.00 7.48 7.47
N SER A 107 5.02 7.37 6.62
CA SER A 107 4.97 7.68 5.19
C SER A 107 4.42 6.53 4.32
N THR A 108 4.12 6.83 3.05
CA THR A 108 3.66 5.84 2.06
C THR A 108 4.71 4.79 1.70
N GLU A 109 5.98 5.02 2.03
CA GLU A 109 7.06 4.06 1.84
C GLU A 109 6.97 2.90 2.82
N HIS A 110 6.61 3.18 4.08
CA HIS A 110 6.37 2.13 5.07
C HIS A 110 5.17 1.28 4.70
N LEU A 111 4.12 1.90 4.15
CA LEU A 111 2.98 1.17 3.61
C LEU A 111 3.40 0.27 2.44
N LEU A 112 4.25 0.77 1.53
CA LEU A 112 4.77 -0.02 0.42
C LEU A 112 5.64 -1.19 0.90
N LEU A 113 6.51 -0.98 1.90
CA LEU A 113 7.31 -2.05 2.52
C LEU A 113 6.40 -3.12 3.13
N ALA A 114 5.39 -2.73 3.91
CA ALA A 114 4.45 -3.67 4.51
C ALA A 114 3.62 -4.43 3.45
N LEU A 115 3.19 -3.76 2.38
CA LEU A 115 2.51 -4.39 1.23
C LEU A 115 3.42 -5.40 0.53
N PHE A 116 4.67 -5.04 0.30
CA PHE A 116 5.66 -5.90 -0.33
C PHE A 116 5.92 -7.16 0.51
N GLU A 117 6.15 -7.03 1.81
CA GLU A 117 6.35 -8.16 2.72
C GLU A 117 5.12 -9.07 2.81
N ALA A 118 3.92 -8.49 2.75
CA ALA A 118 2.68 -9.27 2.68
C ALA A 118 2.55 -10.03 1.36
N ASP A 119 2.96 -9.44 0.23
CA ASP A 119 2.97 -10.09 -1.08
C ASP A 119 4.02 -11.21 -1.15
N GLN A 120 5.22 -11.01 -0.62
CA GLN A 120 6.29 -12.02 -0.63
C GLN A 120 5.94 -13.28 0.18
N LYS A 121 4.94 -13.23 1.07
CA LYS A 121 4.41 -14.41 1.78
C LYS A 121 3.48 -15.27 0.92
N ARG A 122 3.04 -14.77 -0.24
CA ARG A 122 2.21 -15.52 -1.20
C ARG A 122 3.06 -16.59 -1.91
N PRO A 123 2.42 -17.64 -2.46
CA PRO A 123 3.09 -18.54 -3.40
C PRO A 123 3.76 -17.74 -4.51
N VAL A 124 4.95 -18.18 -4.95
CA VAL A 124 5.77 -17.44 -5.94
C VAL A 124 4.98 -17.07 -7.20
N ALA A 125 4.10 -17.96 -7.66
CA ALA A 125 3.25 -17.74 -8.83
C ALA A 125 2.23 -16.60 -8.66
N ASP A 126 1.88 -16.23 -7.42
CA ASP A 126 0.85 -15.24 -7.10
C ASP A 126 1.43 -13.90 -6.61
N ARG A 127 2.77 -13.79 -6.54
CA ARG A 127 3.46 -12.58 -6.09
C ARG A 127 3.36 -11.50 -7.16
N ARG A 128 2.80 -10.35 -6.78
CA ARG A 128 2.67 -9.20 -7.68
C ARG A 128 3.96 -8.40 -7.82
N PHE A 129 4.85 -8.48 -6.83
CA PHE A 129 6.18 -7.89 -6.89
C PHE A 129 7.24 -8.87 -7.44
N GLY A 130 6.82 -10.04 -7.92
CA GLY A 130 7.74 -11.09 -8.40
C GLY A 130 8.65 -11.62 -7.30
N GLU A 131 9.85 -12.05 -7.69
CA GLU A 131 10.87 -12.64 -6.80
C GLU A 131 11.87 -11.59 -6.27
N LEU A 132 11.46 -10.31 -6.23
CA LEU A 132 12.29 -9.26 -5.68
C LEU A 132 12.56 -9.48 -4.18
N SER A 133 13.73 -9.04 -3.72
CA SER A 133 14.10 -9.07 -2.30
C SER A 133 13.79 -7.75 -1.61
N ARG A 134 13.70 -7.79 -0.27
CA ARG A 134 13.50 -6.60 0.57
C ARG A 134 14.63 -5.59 0.38
N GLU A 135 15.87 -6.06 0.21
CA GLU A 135 17.04 -5.21 -0.03
C GLU A 135 16.92 -4.44 -1.34
N GLN A 136 16.37 -5.06 -2.39
CA GLN A 136 16.13 -4.39 -3.67
C GLN A 136 15.10 -3.25 -3.51
N LEU A 137 14.01 -3.51 -2.77
CA LEU A 137 13.02 -2.47 -2.45
C LEU A 137 13.62 -1.32 -1.64
N LEU A 138 14.39 -1.62 -0.60
CA LEU A 138 15.05 -0.59 0.21
C LEU A 138 16.05 0.24 -0.60
N SER A 139 16.83 -0.39 -1.49
CA SER A 139 17.73 0.33 -2.40
C SER A 139 16.95 1.27 -3.32
N ALA A 140 15.87 0.79 -3.93
CA ALA A 140 15.03 1.61 -4.80
C ALA A 140 14.40 2.80 -4.05
N LEU A 141 13.94 2.59 -2.81
CA LEU A 141 13.43 3.66 -1.94
C LEU A 141 14.50 4.71 -1.64
N ALA A 142 15.71 4.28 -1.24
CA ALA A 142 16.81 5.18 -0.94
C ALA A 142 17.21 6.04 -2.15
N GLU A 143 17.29 5.43 -3.34
CA GLU A 143 17.62 6.13 -4.58
C GLU A 143 16.54 7.16 -4.96
N VAL A 144 15.25 6.80 -4.85
CA VAL A 144 14.15 7.72 -5.14
C VAL A 144 14.12 8.87 -4.13
N ARG A 145 14.32 8.61 -2.82
CA ARG A 145 14.48 9.64 -1.79
C ARG A 145 15.63 10.59 -2.11
N GLY A 146 16.79 10.06 -2.48
CA GLY A 146 17.98 10.85 -2.83
C GLY A 146 17.80 11.75 -4.05
N SER A 147 17.00 11.30 -5.03
CA SER A 147 16.70 12.08 -6.25
C SER A 147 15.73 13.25 -6.04
N ARG A 148 15.00 13.29 -4.91
CA ARG A 148 14.03 14.35 -4.58
C ARG A 148 14.60 15.47 -3.70
N ARG A 149 15.90 15.44 -3.38
CA ARG A 149 16.58 16.48 -2.61
C ARG A 149 17.13 17.60 -3.47
#